data_AF-A0A6V7WZZ9-F1
#
_entry.id   AF-A0A6V7WZZ9-F1
#
_cell.length_a   1.000
_cell.length_b   1.000
_cell.length_c   1.000
_cell.angle_alpha   90.00
_cell.angle_beta   90.00
_cell.angle_gamma   90.00
#
_symmetry.space_group_name_H-M   'P 1'
#
loop_
_entity.id
_entity.type
_entity.pdbx_description
1 polymer ?
#
loop_
_entity_poly.entity_id
_entity_poly.type
_entity_poly.pdbx_seq_one_letter_code
_entity_poly.pdbx_strand_id
1 'polypeptide(L)'
;MNETQCNDAEASVRDTLFNIVRVFHIIFGTIIVVMVFRNVWSYNTKSLKFHTNLIILISNILIIYLLLTLSYIVEAFNNFLILFTYSNPCDCLIQVWLVYLIRIPDYLYILGSPLFHFVLMTERVLATIFVKIYDKQGKMFGVTATIILWSLNFLFALYVYLSSSLNFDQPLAYITLTNVSNSFYLINIHYFIFILIISIAIGDYLVIKRNRKIKSNL
;
A
#
# COMPACT_ATOMS: atom_id res chain seq x y z
N MET A 1 29.07 8.95 -15.99
CA MET A 1 27.69 8.42 -16.09
C MET A 1 27.61 7.60 -17.37
N ASN A 2 26.99 6.42 -17.36
CA ASN A 2 26.94 5.57 -18.55
C ASN A 2 25.88 6.09 -19.53
N GLU A 3 26.27 6.37 -20.77
CA GLU A 3 25.38 6.84 -21.84
C GLU A 3 24.15 5.94 -22.03
N THR A 4 24.34 4.63 -21.86
CA THR A 4 23.27 3.62 -21.91
C THR A 4 22.16 3.92 -20.89
N GLN A 5 22.51 4.29 -19.66
CA GLN A 5 21.54 4.58 -18.61
C GLN A 5 20.73 5.85 -18.90
N CYS A 6 21.36 6.86 -19.50
CA CYS A 6 20.66 8.08 -19.90
C CYS A 6 19.65 7.80 -21.02
N ASN A 7 20.02 6.98 -22.00
CA ASN A 7 19.15 6.61 -23.11
C ASN A 7 17.96 5.74 -22.63
N ASP A 8 18.21 4.82 -21.70
CA ASP A 8 17.17 4.00 -21.07
C ASP A 8 16.17 4.86 -20.28
N ALA A 9 16.68 5.86 -19.55
CA ALA A 9 15.85 6.80 -18.79
C ALA A 9 14.96 7.63 -19.71
N GLU A 10 15.53 8.18 -20.80
CA GLU A 10 14.76 8.93 -21.79
C GLU A 10 13.69 8.06 -22.46
N ALA A 11 14.04 6.82 -22.84
CA ALA A 11 13.10 5.87 -23.42
C ALA A 11 11.91 5.60 -22.47
N SER A 12 12.17 5.40 -21.18
CA SER A 12 11.14 5.21 -20.15
C SER A 12 10.25 6.45 -19.95
N VAL A 13 10.81 7.66 -20.04
CA VAL A 13 10.04 8.91 -19.92
C VAL A 13 9.15 9.12 -21.15
N ARG A 14 9.65 8.81 -22.34
CA ARG A 14 8.94 8.96 -23.62
C ARG A 14 7.95 7.85 -23.95
N ASP A 15 8.05 6.70 -23.29
CA ASP A 15 7.18 5.56 -23.58
C ASP A 15 5.69 5.94 -23.46
N THR A 16 4.94 5.69 -24.54
CA THR A 16 3.55 6.12 -24.63
C THR A 16 2.66 5.32 -23.68
N LEU A 17 2.94 4.03 -23.48
CA LEU A 17 2.16 3.17 -22.60
C LEU A 17 2.35 3.60 -21.14
N PHE A 18 3.59 3.87 -20.73
CA PHE A 18 3.88 4.40 -19.39
C PHE A 18 3.23 5.76 -19.17
N ASN A 19 3.24 6.65 -20.17
CA ASN A 19 2.56 7.94 -20.06
C ASN A 19 1.04 7.79 -19.92
N ILE A 20 0.40 6.85 -20.63
CA ILE A 20 -1.02 6.54 -20.44
C ILE A 20 -1.28 6.05 -19.00
N VAL A 21 -0.46 5.15 -18.48
CA VAL A 21 -0.56 4.65 -17.10
C VAL A 21 -0.40 5.78 -16.09
N ARG A 22 0.56 6.69 -16.29
CA ARG A 22 0.78 7.87 -15.44
C ARG A 22 -0.45 8.80 -15.43
N VAL A 23 -1.09 9.04 -16.58
CA VAL A 23 -2.36 9.80 -16.63
C VAL A 23 -3.44 9.11 -15.80
N PHE A 24 -3.58 7.78 -15.93
CA PHE A 24 -4.54 7.03 -15.13
C PHE A 24 -4.24 7.09 -13.62
N HIS A 25 -2.97 7.02 -13.21
CA HIS A 25 -2.57 7.21 -11.82
C HIS A 25 -3.01 8.56 -11.27
N ILE A 26 -2.87 9.65 -12.05
CA ILE A 26 -3.30 10.99 -11.63
C ILE A 26 -4.83 11.05 -11.51
N ILE A 27 -5.56 10.62 -12.55
CA ILE A 27 -7.03 10.71 -12.59
C ILE A 27 -7.65 9.85 -11.49
N PHE A 28 -7.36 8.54 -11.48
CA PHE A 28 -7.94 7.63 -10.49
C PHE A 28 -7.41 7.89 -9.10
N GLY A 29 -6.13 8.28 -8.96
CA GLY A 29 -5.58 8.64 -7.67
C GLY A 29 -6.29 9.84 -7.06
N THR A 30 -6.56 10.88 -7.86
CA THR A 30 -7.32 12.06 -7.38
C THR A 30 -8.73 11.67 -6.95
N ILE A 31 -9.42 10.81 -7.71
CA ILE A 31 -10.74 10.29 -7.34
C ILE A 31 -10.68 9.54 -6.00
N ILE A 32 -9.70 8.64 -5.83
CA ILE A 32 -9.52 7.87 -4.58
C ILE A 32 -9.27 8.81 -3.40
N VAL A 33 -8.38 9.80 -3.55
CA VAL A 33 -8.08 10.79 -2.52
C VAL A 33 -9.35 11.52 -2.09
N VAL A 34 -10.14 12.02 -3.05
CA VAL A 34 -11.43 12.69 -2.78
C VAL A 34 -12.40 11.75 -2.07
N MET A 35 -12.50 10.48 -2.50
CA MET A 35 -13.36 9.49 -1.86
C MET A 35 -12.94 9.19 -0.42
N VAL A 36 -11.63 9.06 -0.14
CA VAL A 36 -11.10 8.86 1.20
C VAL A 36 -11.44 10.05 2.09
N PHE A 37 -11.18 11.28 1.64
CA PHE A 37 -11.54 12.49 2.39
C PHE A 37 -13.05 12.57 2.66
N ARG A 38 -13.88 12.28 1.66
CA ARG A 38 -15.35 12.26 1.81
C ARG A 38 -15.79 11.20 2.83
N ASN A 39 -15.18 10.03 2.83
CA ASN A 39 -15.48 8.97 3.79
C ASN A 39 -15.12 9.42 5.20
N VAL A 40 -13.91 9.92 5.43
CA VAL A 40 -13.47 10.45 6.73
C VAL A 40 -14.40 11.56 7.22
N TRP A 41 -14.78 12.49 6.34
CA TRP A 41 -15.75 13.54 6.66
C TRP A 41 -17.14 12.98 7.02
N SER A 42 -17.62 11.97 6.28
CA SER A 42 -18.89 11.31 6.57
C SER A 42 -18.85 10.57 7.91
N TYR A 43 -17.71 9.99 8.31
CA TYR A 43 -17.54 9.36 9.62
C TYR A 43 -17.61 10.37 10.76
N ASN A 44 -17.08 11.58 10.57
CA ASN A 44 -17.12 12.64 11.58
C ASN A 44 -18.53 13.26 11.72
N THR A 45 -19.33 13.26 10.66
CA THR A 45 -20.65 13.90 10.64
C THR A 45 -21.80 12.93 10.94
N LYS A 46 -21.65 11.64 10.62
CA LYS A 46 -22.66 10.61 10.90
C LYS A 46 -22.12 9.61 11.91
N SER A 47 -22.83 9.43 13.02
CA SER A 47 -22.48 8.45 14.06
C SER A 47 -22.71 7.02 13.56
N LEU A 48 -21.75 6.49 12.81
CA LEU A 48 -21.72 5.08 12.48
C LEU A 48 -21.36 4.29 13.75
N LYS A 49 -22.27 3.43 14.20
CA LYS A 49 -22.12 2.58 15.40
C LYS A 49 -21.21 1.39 15.15
N PHE A 50 -19.98 1.64 14.68
CA PHE A 50 -18.95 0.60 14.57
C PHE A 50 -18.20 0.44 15.89
N HIS A 51 -17.73 -0.78 16.15
CA HIS A 51 -16.85 -1.01 17.28
C HIS A 51 -15.50 -0.31 17.06
N THR A 52 -14.91 0.23 18.13
CA THR A 52 -13.68 1.03 18.04
C THR A 52 -12.52 0.28 17.38
N ASN A 53 -12.39 -1.04 17.60
CA ASN A 53 -11.37 -1.85 16.94
C ASN A 53 -11.50 -1.80 15.41
N LEU A 54 -12.73 -1.98 14.91
CA LEU A 54 -13.02 -1.96 13.49
C LEU A 54 -12.68 -0.58 12.87
N ILE A 55 -13.03 0.50 13.56
CA ILE A 55 -12.70 1.87 13.14
C ILE A 55 -11.18 2.09 13.06
N ILE A 56 -10.44 1.64 14.07
CA ILE A 56 -8.96 1.74 14.08
C ILE A 56 -8.38 0.99 12.89
N LEU A 57 -8.79 -0.25 12.65
CA LEU A 57 -8.26 -1.07 11.55
C LEU A 57 -8.58 -0.49 10.17
N ILE A 58 -9.84 -0.07 9.95
CA ILE A 58 -10.25 0.57 8.69
C ILE A 58 -9.48 1.87 8.47
N SER A 59 -9.27 2.69 9.51
CA SER A 59 -8.49 3.92 9.40
C SER A 59 -7.05 3.65 8.95
N ASN A 60 -6.40 2.62 9.50
CA ASN A 60 -5.04 2.25 9.08
C ASN A 60 -4.98 1.77 7.62
N ILE A 61 -5.97 1.00 7.18
CA ILE A 61 -6.11 0.62 5.77
C ILE A 61 -6.21 1.88 4.91
N LEU A 62 -7.14 2.78 5.22
CA LEU A 62 -7.33 4.03 4.46
C LEU A 62 -6.06 4.90 4.41
N ILE A 63 -5.30 4.98 5.51
CA ILE A 63 -4.01 5.69 5.55
C ILE A 63 -3.01 5.07 4.57
N ILE A 64 -2.87 3.75 4.56
CA ILE A 64 -1.96 3.05 3.65
C ILE A 64 -2.36 3.28 2.19
N TYR A 65 -3.65 3.19 1.85
CA TYR A 65 -4.14 3.49 0.52
C TYR A 65 -3.91 4.96 0.13
N LEU A 66 -4.09 5.90 1.05
CA LEU A 66 -3.83 7.31 0.81
C LEU A 66 -2.34 7.56 0.53
N LEU A 67 -1.45 6.98 1.33
CA LEU A 67 0.00 7.08 1.14
C LEU A 67 0.44 6.52 -0.23
N LEU A 68 -0.05 5.34 -0.60
CA LEU A 68 0.20 4.74 -1.91
C LEU A 68 -0.25 5.67 -3.04
N THR A 69 -1.49 6.16 -2.93
CA THR A 69 -2.11 6.96 -4.00
C THR A 69 -1.38 8.28 -4.19
N LEU A 70 -1.02 8.95 -3.10
CA LEU A 70 -0.24 10.19 -3.15
C LEU A 70 1.15 9.95 -3.75
N SER A 71 1.81 8.85 -3.38
CA SER A 71 3.08 8.44 -3.97
C SER A 71 2.98 8.28 -5.50
N TYR A 72 1.97 7.57 -6.01
CA TYR A 72 1.80 7.41 -7.46
C TYR A 72 1.45 8.70 -8.19
N ILE A 73 0.69 9.62 -7.56
CA ILE A 73 0.44 10.94 -8.12
C ILE A 73 1.75 11.74 -8.22
N VAL A 74 2.57 11.73 -7.16
CA VAL A 74 3.88 12.41 -7.14
C VAL A 74 4.82 11.80 -8.18
N GLU A 75 4.87 10.47 -8.29
CA GLU A 75 5.66 9.77 -9.31
C GLU A 75 5.26 10.20 -10.72
N ALA A 76 3.95 10.17 -11.03
CA ALA A 76 3.43 10.55 -12.33
C ALA A 76 3.72 12.02 -12.65
N PHE A 77 3.49 12.92 -11.69
CA PHE A 77 3.76 14.35 -11.87
C PHE A 77 5.25 14.63 -12.09
N ASN A 78 6.14 13.99 -11.33
CA ASN A 78 7.59 14.12 -11.50
C ASN A 78 8.03 13.66 -12.90
N ASN A 79 7.52 12.53 -13.39
CA ASN A 79 7.82 12.05 -14.74
C ASN A 79 7.30 13.01 -15.83
N PHE A 80 6.12 13.61 -15.65
CA PHE A 80 5.62 14.63 -16.59
C PHE A 80 6.47 15.90 -16.57
N LEU A 81 6.88 16.37 -15.40
CA LEU A 81 7.81 17.50 -15.31
C LEU A 81 9.07 17.22 -16.12
N ILE A 82 9.71 16.07 -15.87
CA ILE A 82 10.90 15.65 -16.63
C ILE A 82 10.61 15.63 -18.13
N LEU A 83 9.52 14.98 -18.58
CA LEU A 83 9.13 14.90 -19.99
C LEU A 83 9.04 16.27 -20.68
N PHE A 84 8.58 17.30 -19.97
CA PHE A 84 8.41 18.65 -20.53
C PHE A 84 9.61 19.59 -20.34
N THR A 85 10.56 19.27 -19.45
CA THR A 85 11.68 20.18 -19.12
C THR A 85 13.06 19.65 -19.47
N TYR A 86 13.22 18.36 -19.75
CA TYR A 86 14.53 17.78 -20.03
C TYR A 86 15.14 18.35 -21.32
N SER A 87 16.45 18.59 -21.32
CA SER A 87 17.19 19.05 -22.51
C SER A 87 18.17 18.01 -23.03
N ASN A 88 18.71 17.18 -22.12
CA ASN A 88 19.59 16.06 -22.42
C ASN A 88 19.03 14.75 -21.86
N PRO A 89 19.33 13.59 -22.47
CA PRO A 89 18.83 12.29 -21.98
C PRO A 89 19.20 12.02 -20.51
N CYS A 90 20.36 12.51 -20.08
CA CYS A 90 20.83 12.35 -18.70
C CYS A 90 20.04 13.17 -17.66
N ASP A 91 19.28 14.19 -18.08
CA ASP A 91 18.39 14.95 -17.20
C ASP A 91 17.18 14.10 -16.76
N CYS A 92 16.92 12.97 -17.43
CA CYS A 92 15.86 12.02 -17.08
C CYS A 92 16.23 11.09 -15.92
N LEU A 93 17.49 11.11 -15.46
CA LEU A 93 17.93 10.28 -14.35
C LEU A 93 17.43 10.84 -13.01
N ILE A 94 17.01 9.94 -12.12
CA ILE A 94 16.41 10.30 -10.84
C ILE A 94 17.36 9.94 -9.71
N GLN A 95 17.52 10.85 -8.75
CA GLN A 95 18.34 10.62 -7.56
C GLN A 95 17.75 9.49 -6.70
N VAL A 96 18.61 8.61 -6.19
CA VAL A 96 18.21 7.39 -5.46
C VAL A 96 17.36 7.69 -4.23
N TRP A 97 17.68 8.73 -3.47
CA TRP A 97 16.87 9.11 -2.29
C TRP A 97 15.44 9.50 -2.67
N LEU A 98 15.23 10.12 -3.83
CA LEU A 98 13.91 10.48 -4.32
C LEU A 98 13.14 9.23 -4.75
N VAL A 99 13.81 8.26 -5.37
CA VAL A 99 13.23 6.94 -5.68
C VAL A 99 12.78 6.23 -4.40
N TYR A 100 13.58 6.25 -3.33
CA TYR A 100 13.15 5.69 -2.04
C TYR A 100 11.91 6.39 -1.49
N LEU A 101 11.90 7.73 -1.48
CA LEU A 101 10.78 8.50 -0.95
C LEU A 101 9.48 8.18 -1.70
N ILE A 102 9.56 8.08 -3.04
CA ILE A 102 8.40 7.77 -3.88
C ILE A 102 7.99 6.30 -3.73
N ARG A 103 8.91 5.34 -3.69
CA ARG A 103 8.58 3.90 -3.76
C ARG A 103 8.32 3.24 -2.41
N ILE A 104 8.82 3.76 -1.29
CA ILE A 104 8.57 3.16 0.04
C ILE A 104 7.06 2.97 0.33
N PRO A 105 6.17 3.94 0.03
CA PRO A 105 4.73 3.73 0.18
C PRO A 105 4.16 2.52 -0.57
N ASP A 106 4.71 2.16 -1.73
CA ASP A 106 4.33 0.96 -2.48
C ASP A 106 4.69 -0.32 -1.72
N TYR A 107 5.90 -0.40 -1.15
CA TYR A 107 6.31 -1.54 -0.33
C TYR A 107 5.52 -1.65 0.97
N LEU A 108 5.20 -0.52 1.62
CA LEU A 108 4.31 -0.49 2.79
C LEU A 108 2.91 -0.99 2.42
N TYR A 109 2.42 -0.67 1.23
CA TYR A 109 1.13 -1.13 0.76
C TYR A 109 1.10 -2.63 0.47
N ILE A 110 2.10 -3.13 -0.28
CA ILE A 110 2.19 -4.54 -0.70
C ILE A 110 2.07 -5.48 0.49
N LEU A 111 2.82 -5.21 1.57
CA LEU A 111 2.76 -6.03 2.78
C LEU A 111 1.61 -5.62 3.71
N GLY A 112 1.44 -4.32 3.93
CA GLY A 112 0.54 -3.79 4.95
C GLY A 112 -0.92 -4.02 4.64
N SER A 113 -1.35 -3.77 3.39
CA SER A 113 -2.76 -3.90 3.01
C SER A 113 -3.30 -5.32 3.27
N PRO A 114 -2.68 -6.42 2.79
CA PRO A 114 -3.11 -7.77 3.10
C PRO A 114 -3.10 -8.10 4.60
N LEU A 115 -2.07 -7.69 5.34
CA LEU A 115 -1.98 -7.97 6.78
C LEU A 115 -3.09 -7.26 7.58
N PHE A 116 -3.37 -5.99 7.28
CA PHE A 116 -4.47 -5.27 7.92
C PHE A 116 -5.83 -5.89 7.56
N HIS A 117 -6.03 -6.36 6.32
CA HIS A 117 -7.25 -7.08 5.94
C HIS A 117 -7.37 -8.43 6.65
N PHE A 118 -6.26 -9.13 6.90
CA PHE A 118 -6.26 -10.35 7.68
C PHE A 118 -6.65 -10.13 9.14
N VAL A 119 -6.11 -9.08 9.77
CA VAL A 119 -6.50 -8.69 11.13
C VAL A 119 -7.96 -8.24 11.18
N LEU A 120 -8.44 -7.53 10.15
CA LEU A 120 -9.84 -7.14 10.01
C LEU A 120 -10.77 -8.36 9.92
N MET A 121 -10.41 -9.37 9.13
CA MET A 121 -11.15 -10.63 9.07
C MET A 121 -11.16 -11.34 10.43
N THR A 122 -10.00 -11.40 11.10
CA THR A 122 -9.86 -11.99 12.44
C THR A 122 -10.74 -11.26 13.46
N GLU A 123 -10.76 -9.92 13.42
CA GLU A 123 -11.62 -9.08 14.26
C GLU A 123 -13.09 -9.44 14.10
N ARG A 124 -13.55 -9.60 12.86
CA ARG A 124 -14.94 -10.00 12.55
C ARG A 124 -15.24 -11.42 13.03
N VAL A 125 -14.29 -12.35 12.92
CA VAL A 125 -14.41 -13.70 13.45
C VAL A 125 -14.56 -13.66 14.98
N LEU A 126 -13.73 -12.89 15.68
CA LEU A 126 -13.80 -12.71 17.13
C LEU A 126 -15.14 -12.10 17.56
N ALA A 127 -15.58 -11.05 16.87
CA ALA A 127 -16.86 -10.40 17.10
C ALA A 127 -18.05 -11.33 16.84
N THR A 128 -17.94 -12.31 15.94
CA THR A 128 -19.03 -13.23 15.59
C THR A 128 -19.07 -14.48 16.46
N ILE A 129 -17.92 -15.08 16.76
CA ILE A 129 -17.81 -16.37 17.45
C ILE A 129 -17.60 -16.20 18.95
N PHE A 130 -16.81 -15.19 19.35
CA PHE A 130 -16.34 -15.00 20.71
C PHE A 130 -16.82 -13.67 21.32
N VAL A 131 -18.05 -13.26 21.01
CA VAL A 131 -18.69 -11.99 21.41
C VAL A 131 -18.39 -11.61 22.88
N LYS A 132 -18.62 -12.54 23.82
CA LYS A 132 -18.44 -12.27 25.27
C LYS A 132 -17.01 -11.89 25.66
N ILE A 133 -16.02 -12.44 24.98
CA ILE A 133 -14.60 -12.12 25.22
C ILE A 133 -14.26 -10.82 24.50
N TYR A 134 -14.73 -10.69 23.26
CA TYR A 134 -14.51 -9.52 22.41
C TYR A 134 -15.00 -8.23 23.08
N ASP A 135 -16.23 -8.21 23.59
CA ASP A 135 -16.81 -7.03 24.25
C ASP A 135 -16.03 -6.60 25.50
N LYS A 136 -15.43 -7.57 26.23
CA LYS A 136 -14.62 -7.28 27.43
C LYS A 136 -13.26 -6.68 27.10
N GLN A 137 -12.70 -6.96 25.92
CA GLN A 137 -11.38 -6.45 25.52
C GLN A 137 -11.42 -4.98 25.09
N GLY A 138 -12.59 -4.44 24.75
CA GLY A 138 -12.75 -3.07 24.28
C GLY A 138 -11.83 -2.76 23.10
N LYS A 139 -11.07 -1.67 23.17
CA LYS A 139 -10.18 -1.21 22.08
C LYS A 139 -8.80 -1.89 22.00
N MET A 140 -8.49 -2.81 22.92
CA MET A 140 -7.13 -3.35 23.06
C MET A 140 -6.68 -4.12 21.82
N PHE A 141 -7.56 -4.94 21.25
CA PHE A 141 -7.23 -5.75 20.07
C PHE A 141 -6.79 -4.88 18.88
N GLY A 142 -7.56 -3.84 18.54
CA GLY A 142 -7.24 -2.96 17.42
C GLY A 142 -5.95 -2.19 17.61
N VAL A 143 -5.68 -1.68 18.82
CA VAL A 143 -4.45 -0.95 19.13
C VAL A 143 -3.23 -1.87 19.07
N THR A 144 -3.27 -3.02 19.73
CA THR A 144 -2.16 -3.99 19.74
C THR A 144 -1.84 -4.47 18.33
N ALA A 145 -2.85 -4.85 17.55
CA ALA A 145 -2.64 -5.28 16.18
C ALA A 145 -2.04 -4.18 15.30
N THR A 146 -2.50 -2.93 15.46
CA THR A 146 -1.95 -1.78 14.73
C THR A 146 -0.46 -1.59 15.01
N ILE A 147 -0.05 -1.62 16.28
CA ILE A 147 1.37 -1.45 16.67
C ILE A 147 2.22 -2.56 16.04
N ILE A 148 1.79 -3.82 16.16
CA ILE A 148 2.52 -4.97 15.60
C ILE A 148 2.64 -4.84 14.08
N LEU A 149 1.54 -4.55 13.38
CA LEU A 149 1.54 -4.47 11.92
C LEU A 149 2.38 -3.31 11.39
N TRP A 150 2.33 -2.12 12.00
CA TRP A 150 3.21 -1.02 11.60
C TRP A 150 4.68 -1.33 11.85
N SER A 151 4.99 -2.02 12.95
CA SER A 151 6.36 -2.44 13.25
C SER A 151 6.88 -3.41 12.19
N LEU A 152 6.07 -4.40 11.79
CA LEU A 152 6.39 -5.34 10.71
C LEU A 152 6.56 -4.62 9.36
N ASN A 153 5.66 -3.70 9.01
CA ASN A 153 5.77 -2.91 7.78
C ASN A 153 7.03 -2.04 7.76
N PHE A 154 7.37 -1.42 8.88
CA PHE A 154 8.59 -0.63 9.02
C PHE A 154 9.84 -1.50 8.86
N LEU A 155 9.89 -2.66 9.50
CA LEU A 155 11.00 -3.61 9.36
C LEU A 155 11.14 -4.11 7.91
N PHE A 156 10.02 -4.35 7.23
CA PHE A 156 10.02 -4.73 5.82
C PHE A 156 10.55 -3.60 4.91
N ALA A 157 10.08 -2.37 5.11
CA ALA A 157 10.58 -1.22 4.37
C ALA A 157 12.09 -0.99 4.60
N LEU A 158 12.54 -1.14 5.86
CA LEU A 158 13.96 -1.07 6.21
C LEU A 158 14.76 -2.20 5.53
N TYR A 159 14.23 -3.42 5.47
CA TYR A 159 14.85 -4.51 4.73
C TYR A 159 15.00 -4.20 3.24
N VAL A 160 13.96 -3.68 2.58
CA VAL A 160 14.04 -3.27 1.16
C VAL A 160 15.08 -2.17 0.97
N TYR A 161 15.14 -1.21 1.89
CA TYR A 161 16.14 -0.15 1.90
C TYR A 161 17.57 -0.69 2.01
N LEU A 162 17.85 -1.57 2.98
CA LEU A 162 19.19 -2.12 3.20
C LEU A 162 19.61 -3.12 2.10
N SER A 163 18.67 -3.89 1.56
CA SER A 163 18.95 -4.94 0.57
C SER A 163 19.13 -4.44 -0.86
N SER A 164 18.68 -3.22 -1.17
CA SER A 164 18.80 -2.64 -2.51
C SER A 164 20.23 -2.22 -2.86
N SER A 165 21.13 -2.11 -1.86
CA SER A 165 22.58 -1.89 -2.06
C SER A 165 22.92 -0.79 -3.08
N LEU A 166 22.06 0.23 -3.19
CA LEU A 166 22.20 1.31 -4.16
C LEU A 166 23.10 2.40 -3.58
N ASN A 167 24.06 2.87 -4.39
CA ASN A 167 24.86 4.04 -4.05
C ASN A 167 24.00 5.29 -4.18
N PHE A 168 23.82 6.05 -3.10
CA PHE A 168 23.01 7.28 -3.07
C PHE A 168 23.45 8.33 -4.10
N ASP A 169 24.74 8.32 -4.45
CA ASP A 169 25.36 9.25 -5.40
C ASP A 169 25.18 8.85 -6.87
N GLN A 170 24.65 7.65 -7.15
CA GLN A 170 24.48 7.16 -8.51
C GLN A 170 23.01 7.23 -8.93
N PRO A 171 22.62 8.14 -9.84
CA PRO A 171 21.23 8.30 -10.22
C PRO A 171 20.75 7.12 -11.07
N LEU A 172 19.44 6.86 -11.05
CA LEU A 172 18.81 5.69 -11.65
C LEU A 172 18.03 6.05 -12.91
N ALA A 173 18.03 5.14 -13.87
CA ALA A 173 17.20 5.21 -15.07
C ALA A 173 15.73 4.84 -14.82
N TYR A 174 15.48 4.00 -13.80
CA TYR A 174 14.14 3.49 -13.48
C TYR A 174 13.82 3.74 -12.01
N ILE A 175 12.56 4.08 -11.73
CA ILE A 175 12.03 4.28 -10.38
C ILE A 175 11.72 2.91 -9.76
N THR A 176 12.74 2.13 -9.45
CA THR A 176 12.61 0.81 -8.82
C THR A 176 13.66 0.60 -7.73
N LEU A 177 13.26 -0.06 -6.64
CA LEU A 177 14.17 -0.53 -5.58
C LEU A 177 14.44 -2.04 -5.67
N THR A 178 13.84 -2.70 -6.65
CA THR A 178 14.02 -4.13 -6.89
C THR A 178 15.27 -4.35 -7.75
N ASN A 179 16.17 -5.18 -7.26
CA ASN A 179 17.43 -5.54 -7.92
C ASN A 179 17.64 -7.07 -7.87
N VAL A 180 18.75 -7.55 -8.43
CA VAL A 180 19.07 -8.99 -8.42
C VAL A 180 19.16 -9.53 -6.99
N SER A 181 19.70 -8.76 -6.05
CA SER A 181 19.91 -9.17 -4.65
C SER A 181 18.62 -9.39 -3.85
N ASN A 182 17.57 -8.58 -4.09
CA ASN A 182 16.32 -8.63 -3.32
C ASN A 182 15.12 -9.21 -4.09
N SER A 183 15.22 -9.35 -5.43
CA SER A 183 14.13 -9.83 -6.28
C SER A 183 13.55 -11.18 -5.84
N PHE A 184 14.42 -12.15 -5.51
CA PHE A 184 14.00 -13.47 -5.05
C PHE A 184 13.13 -13.40 -3.79
N TYR A 185 13.55 -12.60 -2.80
CA TYR A 185 12.80 -12.43 -1.56
C TYR A 185 11.48 -11.70 -1.78
N LEU A 186 11.48 -10.65 -2.62
CA LEU A 186 10.25 -9.93 -2.97
C LEU A 186 9.24 -10.85 -3.67
N ILE A 187 9.67 -11.71 -4.58
CA ILE A 187 8.79 -12.69 -5.25
C ILE A 187 8.17 -13.65 -4.22
N ASN A 188 8.96 -14.18 -3.29
CA ASN A 188 8.44 -15.06 -2.23
C ASN A 188 7.41 -14.37 -1.34
N ILE A 189 7.59 -13.08 -1.05
CA ILE A 189 6.62 -12.28 -0.29
C ILE A 189 5.30 -12.14 -1.07
N HIS A 190 5.34 -11.98 -2.40
CA HIS A 190 4.13 -11.96 -3.21
C HIS A 190 3.36 -13.28 -3.17
N TYR A 191 4.06 -14.42 -3.22
CA TYR A 191 3.42 -15.74 -3.06
C TYR A 191 2.79 -15.90 -1.67
N PHE A 192 3.47 -15.47 -0.61
CA PHE A 192 2.92 -15.47 0.73
C PHE A 192 1.65 -14.59 0.82
N ILE A 193 1.69 -13.38 0.28
CA ILE A 193 0.55 -12.46 0.22
C ILE A 193 -0.62 -13.09 -0.54
N PHE A 194 -0.37 -13.78 -1.64
CA PHE A 194 -1.41 -14.45 -2.41
C PHE A 194 -2.14 -15.52 -1.58
N ILE A 195 -1.40 -16.37 -0.87
CA ILE A 195 -1.97 -17.37 0.05
C ILE A 195 -2.75 -16.70 1.18
N LEU A 196 -2.24 -15.59 1.71
CA LEU A 196 -2.90 -14.80 2.74
C LEU A 196 -4.25 -14.24 2.23
N ILE A 197 -4.29 -13.68 1.03
CA ILE A 197 -5.53 -13.15 0.42
C ILE A 197 -6.58 -14.25 0.23
N ILE A 198 -6.17 -15.44 -0.22
CA ILE A 198 -7.08 -16.60 -0.31
C ILE A 198 -7.65 -16.94 1.08
N SER A 199 -6.81 -16.93 2.10
CA SER A 199 -7.21 -17.22 3.48
C SER A 199 -8.20 -16.18 4.02
N ILE A 200 -7.99 -14.89 3.70
CA ILE A 200 -8.91 -13.79 4.03
C ILE A 200 -10.28 -14.03 3.38
N ALA A 201 -10.30 -14.32 2.07
CA ALA A 201 -11.53 -14.54 1.32
C ALA A 201 -12.35 -15.72 1.88
N ILE A 202 -11.69 -16.83 2.21
CA ILE A 202 -12.33 -17.99 2.86
C ILE A 202 -12.90 -17.59 4.23
N GLY A 203 -12.10 -16.88 5.05
CA GLY A 203 -12.52 -16.42 6.37
C GLY A 203 -13.76 -15.53 6.32
N ASP A 204 -13.75 -14.50 5.47
CA ASP A 204 -14.90 -13.61 5.28
C ASP A 204 -16.14 -14.37 4.79
N TYR A 205 -15.99 -15.32 3.85
CA TYR A 205 -17.10 -16.15 3.39
C TYR A 205 -17.74 -16.95 4.53
N LEU A 206 -16.91 -17.58 5.39
CA LEU A 206 -17.39 -18.36 6.54
C LEU A 206 -18.11 -17.47 7.56
N VAL A 207 -17.60 -16.26 7.84
CA VAL A 207 -18.25 -15.30 8.74
C VAL A 207 -19.61 -14.88 8.19
N ILE A 208 -19.70 -14.53 6.89
CA ILE A 208 -20.96 -14.16 6.25
C ILE A 208 -21.98 -15.30 6.32
N LYS A 209 -21.55 -16.53 6.00
CA LYS A 209 -22.41 -17.72 6.06
C LYS A 209 -22.96 -17.94 7.48
N ARG A 210 -22.12 -17.79 8.50
CA ARG A 210 -22.52 -17.92 9.90
C ARG A 210 -23.49 -16.83 10.33
N ASN A 211 -23.23 -15.58 9.98
CA ASN A 211 -24.12 -14.46 10.29
C ASN A 211 -25.51 -14.61 9.68
N ARG A 212 -25.60 -15.14 8.45
CA ARG A 212 -26.89 -15.49 7.83
C ARG A 212 -27.64 -16.56 8.62
N LYS A 213 -26.95 -17.60 9.09
CA LYS A 213 -27.55 -18.68 9.91
C LYS A 213 -28.02 -18.18 11.28
N ILE A 214 -27.28 -17.27 11.91
CA ILE A 214 -27.72 -16.65 13.17
C ILE A 214 -28.99 -15.84 12.93
N LYS A 215 -29.03 -15.04 11.85
CA LYS A 215 -30.19 -14.23 11.50
C LYS A 215 -31.43 -15.05 11.14
N SER A 216 -31.29 -16.24 10.55
CA SER A 216 -32.43 -17.12 10.25
C SER A 216 -33.00 -17.83 11.49
N ASN A 217 -32.25 -17.86 12.58
CA ASN A 217 -32.64 -18.51 13.84
C ASN A 217 -33.18 -17.53 14.89
N LEU A 218 -33.18 -16.22 14.59
CA LEU A 218 -33.76 -15.13 15.38
C LEU A 218 -35.11 -14.73 14.78
#